data_AF-K1RCD9-F1
#
_entry.id   AF-K1RCD9-F1
#
_cell.length_a   1.000
_cell.length_b   1.000
_cell.length_c   1.000
_cell.angle_alpha   90.00
_cell.angle_beta   90.00
_cell.angle_gamma   90.00
#
_symmetry.space_group_name_H-M   'P 1'
#
loop_
_entity.id
_entity.type
_entity.pdbx_description
1 polymer ?
#
loop_
_entity_poly.entity_id
_entity_poly.type
_entity_poly.pdbx_seq_one_letter_code
_entity_poly.pdbx_strand_id
1 'polypeptide(L)'
;MDSNSRSPPLLLAFLQYVGVWYEFERFFLAAQDGVTCSQATYTNNNDGTIKVENTGVNERTGEPVSIEGVARPVDPRDPARLSVTFSPFQPVDPNGNYWVVKTDYIHYAIVYSCRQQGQNKSGTYIVHSEQIRQIP
;
A
#
# COMPACT_ATOMS: atom_id res chain seq x y z
N MET A 1 -24.53 -8.79 -15.47
CA MET A 1 -24.75 -7.66 -14.54
C MET A 1 -25.35 -8.28 -13.30
N ASP A 2 -24.51 -8.68 -12.34
CA ASP A 2 -24.98 -9.38 -11.14
C ASP A 2 -25.00 -8.41 -9.97
N SER A 3 -26.21 -8.12 -9.49
CA SER A 3 -26.56 -7.03 -8.58
C SER A 3 -26.39 -7.39 -7.10
N ASN A 4 -25.33 -8.11 -6.70
CA ASN A 4 -25.22 -8.54 -5.29
C ASN A 4 -23.83 -8.45 -4.64
N SER A 5 -22.93 -7.63 -5.17
CA SER A 5 -21.73 -7.22 -4.43
C SER A 5 -22.03 -5.95 -3.64
N ARG A 6 -22.59 -6.06 -2.44
CA ARG A 6 -22.60 -4.93 -1.49
C ARG A 6 -21.16 -4.71 -1.04
N SER A 7 -20.49 -3.72 -1.64
CA SER A 7 -19.22 -3.20 -1.14
C SER A 7 -19.40 -2.84 0.34
N PRO A 8 -18.49 -3.27 1.24
CA PRO A 8 -18.59 -2.93 2.65
C PRO A 8 -18.58 -1.40 2.83
N PRO A 9 -19.21 -0.86 3.89
CA PRO A 9 -19.11 0.56 4.22
C PRO A 9 -17.66 1.01 4.23
N LEU A 10 -17.37 2.21 3.72
CA LEU A 10 -16.00 2.70 3.48
C LEU A 10 -15.05 2.52 4.67
N LEU A 11 -15.54 2.75 5.89
CA LEU A 11 -14.76 2.59 7.12
C LEU A 11 -14.40 1.13 7.42
N LEU A 12 -15.29 0.19 7.08
CA LEU A 12 -15.06 -1.26 7.24
C LEU A 12 -14.10 -1.80 6.19
N ALA A 13 -14.09 -1.26 4.97
CA ALA A 13 -13.14 -1.63 3.94
C ALA A 13 -11.69 -1.25 4.32
N PHE A 14 -11.53 -0.05 4.90
CA PHE A 14 -10.24 0.48 5.31
C PHE A 14 -9.61 -0.32 6.46
N LEU A 15 -10.42 -0.76 7.44
CA LEU A 15 -9.96 -1.61 8.54
C LEU A 15 -9.64 -3.04 8.11
N GLN A 16 -10.33 -3.58 7.10
CA GLN A 16 -10.05 -4.91 6.58
C GLN A 16 -8.69 -4.98 5.85
N TYR A 17 -8.16 -3.84 5.42
CA TYR A 17 -6.85 -3.76 4.77
C TYR A 17 -5.65 -3.77 5.75
N VAL A 18 -5.91 -3.62 7.06
CA VAL A 18 -4.90 -3.67 8.13
C VAL A 18 -4.34 -5.09 8.26
N GLY A 19 -3.03 -5.21 8.52
CA GLY A 19 -2.32 -6.48 8.64
C GLY A 19 -1.07 -6.53 7.77
N VAL A 20 -0.51 -7.74 7.64
CA VAL A 20 0.70 -7.99 6.85
C VAL A 20 0.32 -8.40 5.43
N TRP A 21 1.02 -7.83 4.47
CA TRP A 21 0.86 -8.04 3.05
C TRP A 21 2.24 -8.29 2.42
N TYR A 22 2.46 -9.43 1.79
CA TYR A 22 3.73 -9.77 1.15
C TYR A 22 3.81 -9.25 -0.28
N GLU A 23 4.94 -8.75 -0.76
CA GLU A 23 5.04 -8.33 -2.17
C GLU A 23 5.32 -9.56 -3.05
N PHE A 24 4.43 -9.84 -4.01
CA PHE A 24 4.64 -10.93 -4.97
C PHE A 24 5.32 -10.45 -6.25
N GLU A 25 4.78 -9.41 -6.89
CA GLU A 25 5.36 -8.81 -8.09
C GLU A 25 5.31 -7.27 -8.04
N ARG A 26 6.34 -6.64 -8.58
CA ARG A 26 6.37 -5.19 -8.76
C ARG A 26 6.95 -4.80 -10.11
N PHE A 27 6.47 -3.68 -10.63
CA PHE A 27 7.25 -2.97 -11.65
C PHE A 27 8.46 -2.31 -10.98
N PHE A 28 9.48 -2.02 -11.78
CA PHE A 28 10.71 -1.43 -11.28
C PHE A 28 10.43 -0.14 -10.49
N LEU A 29 10.92 -0.11 -9.25
CA LEU A 29 10.90 1.02 -8.34
C LEU A 29 12.32 1.27 -7.85
N ALA A 30 12.92 2.40 -8.27
CA ALA A 30 14.30 2.73 -7.87
C ALA A 30 14.51 2.75 -6.35
N ALA A 31 13.47 3.06 -5.56
CA ALA A 31 13.55 3.08 -4.10
C ALA A 31 13.65 1.68 -3.45
N GLN A 32 13.35 0.62 -4.18
CA GLN A 32 13.42 -0.77 -3.71
C GLN A 32 14.43 -1.59 -4.53
N ASP A 33 15.28 -0.94 -5.31
CA ASP A 33 16.29 -1.62 -6.11
C ASP A 33 17.24 -2.43 -5.21
N GLY A 34 17.45 -3.71 -5.55
CA GLY A 34 18.23 -4.65 -4.74
C GLY A 34 17.59 -5.08 -3.41
N VAL A 35 16.26 -4.96 -3.26
CA VAL A 35 15.51 -5.45 -2.08
C VAL A 35 14.56 -6.58 -2.48
N THR A 36 14.64 -7.70 -1.76
CA THR A 36 13.80 -8.90 -1.93
C THR A 36 13.07 -9.26 -0.63
N CYS A 37 12.20 -10.29 -0.68
CA CYS A 37 11.38 -10.74 0.45
C CYS A 37 10.57 -9.60 1.09
N SER A 38 10.10 -8.67 0.26
CA SER A 38 9.42 -7.47 0.73
C SER A 38 8.06 -7.81 1.35
N GLN A 39 7.72 -7.14 2.43
CA GLN A 39 6.38 -7.14 3.03
C GLN A 39 6.03 -5.75 3.53
N ALA A 40 4.73 -5.48 3.64
CA ALA A 40 4.16 -4.26 4.15
C ALA A 40 3.20 -4.59 5.31
N THR A 41 3.45 -4.01 6.47
CA THR A 41 2.56 -4.09 7.63
C THR A 41 1.77 -2.79 7.74
N TYR A 42 0.45 -2.90 7.71
CA TYR A 42 -0.47 -1.77 7.87
C TYR A 42 -1.09 -1.83 9.26
N THR A 43 -0.98 -0.75 10.03
CA THR A 43 -1.52 -0.65 11.39
C THR A 43 -2.40 0.59 11.52
N ASN A 44 -3.60 0.45 12.06
CA ASN A 44 -4.49 1.60 12.30
C ASN A 44 -3.96 2.44 13.48
N ASN A 45 -3.78 3.75 13.27
CA ASN A 45 -3.34 4.69 14.30
C ASN A 45 -4.48 5.22 15.19
N ASN A 46 -5.74 4.88 14.88
CA ASN A 46 -6.97 5.35 15.54
C ASN A 46 -7.23 6.86 15.42
N ASP A 47 -6.56 7.54 14.49
CA ASP A 47 -6.71 8.97 14.20
C ASP A 47 -7.16 9.25 12.74
N GLY A 48 -7.59 8.20 12.03
CA GLY A 48 -7.95 8.25 10.62
C GLY A 48 -6.76 8.03 9.67
N THR A 49 -5.57 7.73 10.19
CA THR A 49 -4.38 7.37 9.41
C THR A 49 -3.97 5.91 9.63
N ILE A 50 -3.16 5.38 8.71
CA ILE A 50 -2.55 4.05 8.83
C ILE A 50 -1.03 4.21 8.87
N LYS A 51 -0.38 3.60 9.86
CA LYS A 51 1.06 3.36 9.83
C LYS A 51 1.35 2.29 8.77
N VAL A 52 2.33 2.56 7.91
CA VAL A 52 2.84 1.62 6.91
C VAL A 52 4.28 1.31 7.28
N GLU A 53 4.62 0.04 7.47
CA GLU A 53 5.99 -0.40 7.65
C GLU A 53 6.34 -1.36 6.52
N ASN A 54 7.26 -0.96 5.64
CA ASN A 54 7.81 -1.86 4.64
C ASN A 54 9.11 -2.46 5.17
N THR A 55 9.26 -3.77 5.05
CA THR A 55 10.49 -4.48 5.37
C THR A 55 10.91 -5.36 4.21
N GLY A 56 12.20 -5.68 4.11
CA GLY A 56 12.73 -6.63 3.14
C GLY A 56 14.15 -7.02 3.48
N VAL A 57 14.84 -7.65 2.53
CA VAL A 57 16.23 -8.09 2.66
C VAL A 57 17.06 -7.45 1.56
N ASN A 58 18.19 -6.85 1.91
CA ASN A 58 19.14 -6.35 0.95
C ASN A 58 19.82 -7.53 0.22
N GLU A 59 19.67 -7.64 -1.09
CA GLU A 59 20.18 -8.79 -1.86
C GLU A 59 21.70 -8.91 -1.84
N ARG A 60 22.42 -7.78 -1.65
CA ARG A 60 23.88 -7.75 -1.65
C ARG A 60 24.48 -8.12 -0.30
N THR A 61 23.88 -7.66 0.79
CA THR A 61 24.42 -7.86 2.14
C THR A 61 23.71 -8.97 2.92
N GLY A 62 22.51 -9.37 2.53
CA GLY A 62 21.65 -10.30 3.27
C GLY A 62 21.02 -9.70 4.53
N GLU A 63 21.25 -8.41 4.81
CA GLU A 63 20.76 -7.73 6.00
C GLU A 63 19.31 -7.27 5.83
N PRO A 64 18.50 -7.29 6.91
CA PRO A 64 17.15 -6.75 6.87
C PRO A 64 17.18 -5.23 6.68
N VAL A 65 16.23 -4.73 5.90
CA VAL A 65 16.00 -3.30 5.68
C VAL A 65 14.55 -2.97 5.97
N SER A 66 14.29 -1.75 6.46
CA SER A 66 12.94 -1.29 6.73
C SER A 66 12.77 0.22 6.50
N ILE A 67 11.53 0.63 6.25
CA ILE A 67 11.12 2.03 6.20
C ILE A 67 9.69 2.18 6.70
N GLU A 68 9.48 3.16 7.57
CA GLU A 68 8.16 3.50 8.11
C GLU A 68 7.56 4.72 7.41
N GLY A 69 6.24 4.72 7.28
CA GLY A 69 5.48 5.79 6.68
C GLY A 69 4.07 5.87 7.21
N VAL A 70 3.33 6.84 6.68
CA VAL A 70 1.93 7.11 7.03
C VAL A 70 1.11 7.18 5.76
N ALA A 71 0.01 6.42 5.73
CA ALA A 71 -1.02 6.48 4.71
C ALA A 71 -2.24 7.26 5.22
N ARG A 72 -2.76 8.16 4.39
CA ARG A 72 -3.95 8.96 4.67
C ARG A 72 -4.92 8.92 3.49
N PRO A 73 -6.24 8.71 3.69
CA PRO A 73 -7.23 8.88 2.63
C PRO A 73 -7.19 10.30 2.07
N VAL A 74 -7.21 10.45 0.74
CA VAL A 74 -7.25 11.77 0.11
C VAL A 74 -8.65 12.39 0.11
N ASP A 75 -9.68 11.54 0.03
CA ASP A 75 -11.09 11.91 0.19
C ASP A 75 -11.75 10.82 1.05
N PRO A 76 -12.45 11.16 2.16
CA PRO A 76 -13.20 10.20 2.95
C PRO A 76 -14.27 9.42 2.16
N ARG A 77 -14.68 9.92 0.98
CA ARG A 77 -15.62 9.27 0.05
C ARG A 77 -14.94 8.36 -0.97
N ASP A 78 -13.61 8.37 -1.05
CA ASP A 78 -12.81 7.51 -1.92
C ASP A 78 -11.63 6.91 -1.13
N PRO A 79 -11.90 5.90 -0.28
CA PRO A 79 -10.94 5.37 0.69
C PRO A 79 -9.90 4.47 0.00
N ALA A 80 -10.10 4.16 -1.27
CA ALA A 80 -9.16 3.42 -2.10
C ALA A 80 -7.98 4.27 -2.54
N ARG A 81 -8.08 5.60 -2.47
CA ARG A 81 -7.00 6.54 -2.82
C ARG A 81 -6.35 7.09 -1.57
N LEU A 82 -5.07 6.77 -1.42
CA LEU A 82 -4.26 7.14 -0.28
C LEU A 82 -3.09 8.02 -0.72
N SER A 83 -2.73 8.98 0.13
CA SER A 83 -1.41 9.60 0.09
C SER A 83 -0.53 8.91 1.12
N VAL A 84 0.56 8.30 0.66
CA VAL A 84 1.56 7.62 1.47
C VAL A 84 2.86 8.40 1.48
N THR A 85 3.39 8.68 2.67
CA THR A 85 4.65 9.40 2.88
C THR A 85 5.58 8.63 3.81
N PHE A 86 6.86 8.55 3.48
CA PHE A 86 7.90 7.87 4.27
C PHE A 86 8.90 8.83 4.92
N SER A 87 8.64 10.13 4.87
CA SER A 87 9.45 11.16 5.51
C SER A 87 8.58 12.35 5.90
N PRO A 88 8.85 13.03 7.03
CA PRO A 88 8.12 14.23 7.44
C PRO A 88 8.27 15.39 6.46
N PHE A 89 9.31 15.38 5.62
CA PHE A 89 9.56 16.42 4.62
C PHE A 89 8.98 16.08 3.24
N GLN A 90 8.41 14.88 3.07
CA GLN A 90 7.78 14.49 1.82
C GLN A 90 6.40 15.17 1.70
N PRO A 91 6.11 15.90 0.61
CA PRO A 91 4.79 16.48 0.39
C PRO A 91 3.70 15.40 0.32
N VAL A 92 2.54 15.71 0.90
CA VAL A 92 1.32 14.90 0.75
C VAL A 92 0.81 15.09 -0.69
N ASP A 93 0.52 13.99 -1.38
CA ASP A 93 -0.02 14.04 -2.74
C ASP A 93 -1.55 14.22 -2.67
N PRO A 94 -2.10 15.38 -3.10
CA PRO A 94 -3.53 15.62 -3.02
C PRO A 94 -4.36 14.71 -3.93
N ASN A 95 -3.74 14.10 -4.95
CA ASN A 95 -4.40 13.15 -5.85
C ASN A 95 -4.22 11.69 -5.40
N GLY A 96 -3.40 11.47 -4.37
CA GLY A 96 -3.03 10.15 -3.88
C GLY A 96 -1.99 9.48 -4.76
N ASN A 97 -0.94 8.97 -4.13
CA ASN A 97 0.15 8.26 -4.79
C ASN A 97 0.10 6.74 -4.54
N TYR A 98 -0.98 6.25 -3.92
CA TYR A 98 -1.21 4.83 -3.64
C TYR A 98 -2.70 4.53 -3.77
N TRP A 99 -3.08 3.79 -4.81
CA TRP A 99 -4.47 3.50 -5.14
C TRP A 99 -4.70 2.01 -5.07
N VAL A 100 -5.60 1.56 -4.19
CA VAL A 100 -6.07 0.17 -4.16
C VAL A 100 -7.07 -0.01 -5.31
N VAL A 101 -6.60 -0.50 -6.45
CA VAL A 101 -7.41 -0.66 -7.66
C VAL A 101 -8.41 -1.80 -7.51
N LYS A 102 -7.99 -2.89 -6.87
CA LYS A 102 -8.83 -4.06 -6.62
C LYS A 102 -8.27 -4.84 -5.44
N THR A 103 -9.15 -5.32 -4.57
CA THR A 103 -8.78 -6.19 -3.46
C THR A 103 -10.01 -6.98 -3.02
N ASP A 104 -9.79 -8.19 -2.52
CA ASP A 104 -10.79 -8.92 -1.75
C ASP A 104 -10.55 -8.82 -0.23
N TYR A 105 -9.58 -7.99 0.17
CA TYR A 105 -9.13 -7.72 1.54
C TYR A 105 -8.55 -8.92 2.30
N ILE A 106 -8.42 -10.08 1.67
CA ILE A 106 -8.02 -11.32 2.35
C ILE A 106 -6.89 -12.01 1.59
N HIS A 107 -6.98 -12.14 0.27
CA HIS A 107 -6.00 -12.89 -0.50
C HIS A 107 -5.19 -11.97 -1.40
N TYR A 108 -5.73 -10.79 -1.76
CA TYR A 108 -5.02 -9.92 -2.68
C TYR A 108 -5.34 -8.45 -2.61
N ALA A 109 -4.37 -7.66 -3.06
CA ALA A 109 -4.55 -6.27 -3.46
C ALA A 109 -3.74 -5.96 -4.73
N ILE A 110 -4.35 -5.24 -5.66
CA ILE A 110 -3.68 -4.63 -6.82
C ILE A 110 -3.58 -3.14 -6.53
N VAL A 111 -2.35 -2.65 -6.51
CA VAL A 111 -2.06 -1.27 -6.13
C VAL A 111 -1.44 -0.54 -7.31
N TYR A 112 -1.93 0.67 -7.54
CA TYR A 112 -1.38 1.58 -8.53
C TYR A 112 -0.77 2.78 -7.84
N SER A 113 0.46 3.11 -8.20
CA SER A 113 1.15 4.31 -7.77
C SER A 113 1.44 5.17 -8.98
N CYS A 114 0.92 6.39 -8.99
CA CYS A 114 1.29 7.40 -9.98
C CYS A 114 1.97 8.53 -9.24
N ARG A 115 3.21 8.83 -9.60
CA ARG A 115 3.90 10.03 -9.13
C ARG A 115 4.04 11.01 -10.28
N GLN A 116 3.51 12.22 -10.11
CA GLN A 116 3.84 13.33 -10.98
C GLN A 116 5.21 13.89 -10.58
N GLN A 117 6.20 13.76 -11.46
CA GLN A 117 7.45 14.54 -11.38
C GLN A 117 7.41 15.59 -12.50
N GLY A 118 6.94 16.80 -12.17
CA GLY A 118 6.75 17.87 -13.16
C GLY A 118 5.68 17.50 -14.20
N GLN A 119 6.00 17.65 -15.50
CA GLN A 119 5.10 17.27 -16.61
C GLN A 119 5.10 15.76 -16.90
N ASN A 120 6.01 14.99 -16.30
CA ASN A 120 6.13 13.56 -16.54
C ASN A 120 5.31 12.76 -15.53
N LYS A 121 4.41 11.91 -16.05
CA LYS A 121 3.66 10.93 -15.27
C LYS A 121 4.42 9.61 -15.32
N SER A 122 4.94 9.15 -14.18
CA SER A 122 5.42 7.78 -14.04
C SER A 122 4.38 6.98 -13.25
N GLY A 123 3.79 5.98 -13.90
CA GLY A 123 2.89 5.01 -13.28
C GLY A 123 3.65 3.73 -12.99
N THR A 124 3.66 3.29 -11.75
CA THR A 124 4.19 2.00 -11.33
C THR A 124 3.03 1.17 -10.80
N TYR A 125 2.87 -0.06 -11.30
CA TYR A 125 1.98 -1.02 -10.67
C TYR A 125 2.76 -1.79 -9.60
N ILE A 126 2.12 -2.01 -8.45
CA ILE A 126 2.58 -2.95 -7.44
C ILE A 126 1.51 -4.04 -7.39
N VAL A 127 1.88 -5.28 -7.70
CA VAL A 127 0.96 -6.40 -7.80
C VAL A 127 1.18 -7.39 -6.66
N HIS A 128 0.11 -7.49 -5.89
CA HIS A 128 -0.28 -8.60 -5.05
C HIS A 128 0.46 -8.83 -3.75
N SER A 129 -0.38 -8.99 -2.74
CA SER A 129 -0.04 -9.46 -1.44
C SER A 129 -1.03 -10.47 -0.97
N GLU A 130 -0.56 -11.63 -0.51
CA GLU A 130 -1.37 -12.61 0.20
C GLU A 130 -1.39 -12.21 1.67
N GLN A 131 -2.57 -11.99 2.27
CA GLN A 131 -2.66 -11.92 3.72
C GLN A 131 -2.69 -13.37 4.22
N ILE A 132 -1.51 -13.95 4.50
CA ILE A 132 -1.48 -15.21 5.26
C ILE A 132 -1.89 -14.87 6.68
N ARG A 133 -3.19 -14.91 6.99
CA ARG A 133 -3.63 -15.01 8.38
C ARG A 133 -3.04 -16.31 8.88
N GLN A 134 -2.09 -16.24 9.82
CA GLN A 134 -1.72 -17.41 10.58
C GLN A 134 -2.99 -17.89 11.29
N ILE A 135 -3.57 -18.98 10.78
CA ILE A 135 -4.58 -19.75 11.49
C ILE A 135 -3.81 -20.39 12.66
N PRO A 136 -4.23 -20.19 13.92
CA PRO A 136 -3.56 -20.81 15.06
C PRO A 136 -3.63 -22.34 15.01
#